data_AF-A0A4V1TY87-F1
#
_entry.id   AF-A0A4V1TY87-F1
#
_cell.length_a   1.000
_cell.length_b   1.000
_cell.length_c   1.000
_cell.angle_alpha   90.00
_cell.angle_beta   90.00
_cell.angle_gamma   90.00
#
_symmetry.space_group_name_H-M   'P 1'
#
loop_
_entity.id
_entity.type
_entity.pdbx_description
1 polymer ?
#
loop_
_entity_poly.entity_id
_entity_poly.type
_entity_poly.pdbx_seq_one_letter_code
_entity_poly.pdbx_strand_id
1 'polypeptide(L)'
;AIHAPYGVLDFDGPSVPPSRLGRLYLDQVGIFPGSLGNYGGVHKGVPVVTIELPNAMRTPLESEMRQMWVDMLRWMSARLGPGLGEAGSAR
;
A
#
# COMPACT_ATOMS: atom_id res chain seq x y z
N ALA A 1 14.80 17.13 -5.71
CA ALA A 1 15.07 15.73 -6.07
C ALA A 1 14.11 15.33 -7.18
N ILE A 2 14.57 14.63 -8.21
CA ILE A 2 13.69 14.06 -9.24
C ILE A 2 13.35 12.65 -8.76
N HIS A 3 12.06 12.34 -8.59
CA HIS A 3 11.61 11.00 -8.19
C HIS A 3 11.90 10.01 -9.33
N ALA A 4 12.64 8.94 -9.03
CA ALA A 4 12.84 7.84 -9.95
C ALA A 4 11.92 6.68 -9.53
N PRO A 5 11.09 6.15 -10.44
CA PRO A 5 10.18 5.06 -10.10
C PRO A 5 10.96 3.81 -9.68
N TYR A 6 10.67 3.27 -8.50
CA TYR A 6 11.37 2.11 -7.95
C TYR A 6 10.74 0.76 -8.34
N GLY A 7 9.44 0.73 -8.67
CA GLY A 7 8.77 -0.53 -9.02
C GLY A 7 8.59 -1.47 -7.83
N VAL A 8 8.36 -0.93 -6.63
CA VAL A 8 8.27 -1.66 -5.37
C VAL A 8 6.98 -1.34 -4.63
N LEU A 9 6.72 -2.12 -3.58
CA LEU A 9 5.69 -1.86 -2.60
C LEU A 9 6.35 -1.33 -1.33
N ASP A 10 5.82 -0.26 -0.75
CA ASP A 10 6.22 0.24 0.55
C ASP A 10 5.04 0.24 1.53
N PHE A 11 5.33 0.15 2.83
CA PHE A 11 4.32 -0.01 3.86
C PHE A 11 4.70 0.68 5.17
N ASP A 12 3.77 1.48 5.68
CA ASP A 12 3.87 2.16 6.97
C ASP A 12 2.67 1.83 7.87
N GLY A 13 2.91 1.77 9.18
CA GLY A 13 1.87 1.60 10.19
C GLY A 13 1.66 0.17 10.67
N PRO A 14 0.56 -0.09 11.41
CA PRO A 14 0.32 -1.38 12.02
C PRO A 14 -0.19 -2.41 11.00
N SER A 15 -0.03 -3.69 11.32
CA SER A 15 -0.31 -4.89 10.50
C SER A 15 0.89 -5.44 9.76
N VAL A 16 0.78 -6.73 9.41
CA VAL A 16 1.78 -7.39 8.57
C VAL A 16 1.50 -7.03 7.10
N PRO A 17 2.45 -6.40 6.38
CA PRO A 17 2.25 -5.98 4.99
C PRO A 17 2.01 -7.16 4.04
N PRO A 18 1.51 -6.89 2.81
CA PRO A 18 1.61 -7.86 1.72
C PRO A 18 3.09 -7.99 1.33
N SER A 19 3.58 -9.21 1.09
CA SER A 19 4.94 -9.40 0.59
C SER A 19 5.08 -9.00 -0.89
N ARG A 20 3.96 -8.91 -1.62
CA ARG A 20 3.88 -8.45 -3.01
C ARG A 20 2.46 -8.06 -3.40
N LEU A 21 2.33 -7.24 -4.44
CA LEU A 21 1.10 -7.00 -5.21
C LEU A 21 1.43 -7.12 -6.70
N GLY A 22 0.88 -8.11 -7.40
CA GLY A 22 1.29 -8.42 -8.77
C GLY A 22 2.80 -8.73 -8.85
N ARG A 23 3.54 -7.88 -9.57
CA ARG A 23 5.01 -7.98 -9.73
C ARG A 23 5.80 -7.06 -8.78
N LEU A 24 5.13 -6.21 -8.00
CA LEU A 24 5.77 -5.31 -7.06
C LEU A 24 6.01 -6.06 -5.76
N TYR A 25 7.26 -6.12 -5.31
CA TYR A 25 7.64 -6.78 -4.07
C TYR A 25 7.77 -5.74 -2.96
N LEU A 26 7.50 -6.15 -1.73
CA LEU A 26 7.74 -5.30 -0.56
C LEU A 26 9.23 -5.01 -0.43
N ASP A 27 9.58 -3.73 -0.56
CA ASP A 27 10.91 -3.20 -0.32
C ASP A 27 10.77 -1.84 0.35
N GLN A 28 11.13 -1.79 1.64
CA GLN A 28 10.96 -0.59 2.46
C GLN A 28 12.01 0.45 2.06
N VAL A 29 11.61 1.37 1.19
CA VAL A 29 12.44 2.48 0.70
C VAL A 29 12.70 3.55 1.77
N GLY A 30 12.00 3.48 2.90
CA GLY A 30 12.27 4.25 4.11
C GLY A 30 11.19 5.29 4.43
N ILE A 31 11.15 5.70 5.70
CA ILE A 31 10.16 6.67 6.19
C ILE A 31 10.60 8.09 5.80
N PHE A 32 9.89 8.69 4.84
CA PHE A 32 10.12 10.08 4.44
C PHE A 32 9.33 11.06 5.34
N PRO A 33 9.98 11.97 6.09
CA PRO A 33 9.28 12.93 6.94
C PRO A 33 8.29 13.78 6.13
N GLY A 34 7.06 13.88 6.63
CA GLY A 34 5.98 14.62 5.97
C GLY A 34 5.25 13.88 4.84
N SER A 35 5.65 12.64 4.50
CA SER A 35 4.89 11.80 3.57
C SER A 35 3.55 11.34 4.16
N LEU A 36 2.62 10.93 3.30
CA LEU A 36 1.36 10.32 3.72
C LEU A 36 1.59 9.03 4.52
N GLY A 37 2.54 8.20 4.08
CA GLY A 37 2.94 6.97 4.77
C GLY A 37 3.44 7.24 6.18
N ASN A 38 4.35 8.20 6.34
CA ASN A 38 4.83 8.61 7.66
C ASN A 38 3.68 9.13 8.55
N TYR A 39 2.85 10.05 8.04
CA TYR A 39 1.76 10.61 8.84
C TYR A 39 0.69 9.58 9.20
N GLY A 40 0.17 8.85 8.21
CA GLY A 40 -0.87 7.85 8.41
C GLY A 40 -0.37 6.68 9.26
N GLY A 41 0.74 6.08 8.86
CA GLY A 41 1.29 4.90 9.49
C GLY A 41 1.87 5.17 10.87
N VAL A 42 2.85 6.07 10.96
CA VAL A 42 3.59 6.30 12.21
C VAL A 42 2.80 7.19 13.17
N HIS A 43 2.21 8.29 12.70
CA HIS A 43 1.55 9.25 13.59
C HIS A 43 0.08 8.94 13.89
N LYS A 44 -0.63 8.26 12.97
CA LYS A 44 -2.07 7.94 13.15
C LYS A 44 -2.36 6.46 13.37
N GLY A 45 -1.37 5.58 13.24
CA GLY A 45 -1.58 4.13 13.40
C GLY A 45 -2.54 3.58 12.34
N VAL A 46 -2.63 4.21 11.18
CA VAL A 46 -3.45 3.76 10.06
C VAL A 46 -2.53 3.04 9.08
N PRO A 47 -2.81 1.77 8.72
CA PRO A 47 -1.99 1.07 7.73
C PRO A 47 -1.99 1.83 6.39
N VAL A 48 -0.81 2.16 5.86
CA VAL A 48 -0.63 2.80 4.57
C VAL A 48 0.18 1.90 3.66
N VAL A 49 -0.36 1.66 2.47
CA VAL A 49 0.32 0.93 1.39
C VAL A 49 0.65 1.91 0.29
N THR A 50 1.92 2.03 -0.06
CA THR A 50 2.39 2.85 -1.18
C THR A 50 2.75 1.94 -2.35
N ILE A 51 2.08 2.14 -3.48
CA ILE A 51 2.31 1.39 -4.72
C ILE A 51 3.21 2.23 -5.62
N GLU A 52 4.51 1.94 -5.63
CA GLU A 52 5.48 2.61 -6.50
C GLU A 52 5.55 1.88 -7.84
N LEU A 53 4.96 2.48 -8.87
CA LEU A 53 4.97 1.92 -10.21
C LEU A 53 6.39 1.99 -10.83
N PRO A 54 6.74 1.06 -11.74
CA PRO A 54 8.07 1.03 -12.36
C PRO A 54 8.30 2.11 -13.42
N ASN A 55 7.25 2.84 -13.82
CA ASN A 55 7.34 3.88 -14.84
C ASN A 55 6.29 4.98 -14.61
N ALA A 56 6.73 6.23 -14.55
CA ALA A 56 5.84 7.39 -14.32
C ALA A 56 5.02 7.80 -15.55
N MET A 57 5.46 7.43 -16.76
CA MET A 57 4.84 7.82 -18.03
C MET A 57 3.98 6.71 -18.65
N ARG A 58 4.07 5.49 -18.11
CA ARG A 58 3.33 4.33 -18.62
C ARG A 58 2.52 3.70 -17.49
N THR A 59 1.21 3.80 -17.63
CA THR A 59 0.26 3.02 -16.83
C THR A 59 0.52 1.51 -17.03
N PRO A 60 0.47 0.68 -15.98
CA PRO A 60 0.54 -0.76 -16.11
C PRO A 60 -0.56 -1.32 -17.03
N LEU A 61 -0.34 -2.52 -17.57
CA LEU A 61 -1.37 -3.20 -18.36
C LEU A 61 -2.59 -3.50 -17.48
N GLU A 62 -3.78 -3.59 -18.09
CA GLU A 62 -5.00 -3.92 -17.36
C GLU A 62 -4.90 -5.24 -16.58
N SER A 63 -4.21 -6.23 -17.14
CA SER A 63 -3.95 -7.52 -16.47
C SER A 63 -3.05 -7.36 -15.25
N GLU A 64 -2.05 -6.49 -15.31
CA GLU A 64 -1.15 -6.18 -14.20
C GLU A 64 -1.91 -5.46 -13.08
N MET A 65 -2.68 -4.42 -13.42
CA MET A 65 -3.52 -3.70 -12.46
C MET A 65 -4.57 -4.62 -11.82
N ARG A 66 -5.21 -5.49 -12.60
CA ARG A 66 -6.18 -6.47 -12.08
C ARG A 66 -5.53 -7.44 -11.09
N GLN A 67 -4.32 -7.92 -11.39
CA GLN A 67 -3.60 -8.81 -10.48
C GLN A 67 -3.24 -8.09 -9.18
N MET A 68 -2.71 -6.86 -9.27
CA MET A 68 -2.41 -6.03 -8.09
C MET A 68 -3.66 -5.81 -7.22
N TRP A 69 -4.80 -5.50 -7.85
CA TRP A 69 -6.08 -5.31 -7.17
C TRP A 69 -6.56 -6.58 -6.45
N VAL A 70 -6.54 -7.73 -7.12
CA VAL A 70 -6.94 -9.02 -6.53
C VAL A 70 -6.04 -9.39 -5.35
N ASP A 71 -4.73 -9.19 -5.48
CA ASP A 71 -3.78 -9.47 -4.40
C ASP A 71 -4.03 -8.56 -3.19
N MET A 72 -4.33 -7.27 -3.44
CA MET A 72 -4.66 -6.32 -2.38
C MET A 72 -5.96 -6.70 -1.67
N LEU A 73 -7.02 -7.04 -2.41
CA LEU A 73 -8.27 -7.50 -1.83
C LEU A 73 -8.07 -8.75 -0.97
N ARG A 74 -7.30 -9.75 -1.47
CA ARG A 74 -6.97 -10.94 -0.67
C ARG A 74 -6.23 -10.58 0.61
N TRP A 75 -5.26 -9.68 0.54
CA TRP A 75 -4.53 -9.18 1.71
C TRP A 75 -5.47 -8.51 2.72
N MET A 76 -6.33 -7.60 2.26
CA MET A 76 -7.31 -6.89 3.07
C MET A 76 -8.31 -7.85 3.73
N SER A 77 -8.90 -8.77 2.97
CA SER A 77 -9.87 -9.73 3.50
C SER A 77 -9.26 -10.64 4.57
N ALA A 78 -7.99 -11.03 4.44
CA ALA A 78 -7.32 -11.87 5.41
C ALA A 78 -6.98 -11.14 6.74
N ARG A 79 -6.86 -9.81 6.73
CA ARG A 79 -6.29 -9.03 7.84
C ARG A 79 -7.26 -8.03 8.48
N LEU A 80 -8.21 -7.51 7.71
CA LEU A 80 -9.14 -6.47 8.15
C LEU A 80 -10.50 -7.04 8.56
N GLY A 81 -10.83 -8.27 8.14
CA GLY A 81 -12.10 -8.94 8.47
C GLY A 81 -13.35 -8.11 8.14
N PRO A 82 -14.55 -8.53 8.58
CA PRO A 82 -15.77 -7.72 8.47
C PRO A 82 -15.78 -6.45 9.35
N GLY A 83 -14.78 -6.26 10.22
CA GLY A 83 -14.79 -5.30 11.33
C GLY A 83 -14.56 -3.82 10.96
N LEU A 84 -14.18 -3.51 9.71
CA LEU A 84 -14.12 -2.12 9.25
C LEU A 84 -15.51 -1.49 9.01
N GLY A 85 -16.59 -2.27 9.07
CA GLY A 85 -17.97 -1.78 8.99
C GLY A 85 -18.50 -1.11 10.26
N GLU A 86 -17.93 -1.39 11.44
CA GLU A 86 -18.48 -0.89 12.72
C GLU A 86 -17.77 0.34 13.27
N ALA A 87 -16.53 0.61 12.85
CA ALA A 87 -15.78 1.80 13.28
C ALA A 87 -16.36 3.13 12.73
N GLY A 88 -17.33 3.06 11.80
CA GLY A 88 -18.08 4.21 11.29
C GLY A 88 -19.41 4.48 12.01
N SER A 89 -19.84 3.64 12.96
CA SER A 89 -21.13 3.77 13.66
C SER A 89 -21.01 4.34 15.08
N ALA A 90 -19.86 4.92 15.41
CA ALA A 90 -19.63 5.62 16.67
C ALA A 90 -19.09 7.02 16.40
N ARG A 91 -19.97 7.90 15.91
CA ARG A 91 -20.08 9.33 16.26
C ARG A 91 -21.22 9.98 15.50
#